data_AF-A0A834IM45-F1
#
_entry.id   AF-A0A834IM45-F1
#
_cell.length_a   1.000
_cell.length_b   1.000
_cell.length_c   1.000
_cell.angle_alpha   90.00
_cell.angle_beta   90.00
_cell.angle_gamma   90.00
#
_symmetry.space_group_name_H-M   'P 1'
#
loop_
_entity.id
_entity.type
_entity.pdbx_description
1 polymer ?
#
loop_
_entity_poly.entity_id
_entity_poly.type
_entity_poly.pdbx_seq_one_letter_code
_entity_poly.pdbx_strand_id
1 'polypeptide(L)'
;MLSKIYLCPTDKKHSCSWEGSCNDIVDHFNEEHDDLISYSNTIRINLSYSSESYLLLFDTEIYLLQTRTMDDQLQIFLRYLGPPKMAAHLKYDISIECDNKRLDNHNIQLQDNYFAISLECIQTYFGDTAHIYCGIFIQKTLESTSSDDGVDLDDDKSINASADSVSGTLPVELDYNGLISRQTDGISIRSGSVSLPKKRLRSEADDRTTIWYEKEDPRSHSNLQRSSSCITSSKIRAATRTGSTLRAINETDLDVELHCSNCHEHLSLPIFLCKNRHNICQICYRDEKFCKICDKDITADRNIELEKRSEGHSYVCRYKLNGCPETHVYPNIRIHEINCMFCVYTCPMDQCGYKNSYKPMVTHLNLIHSSVKILESFIAVFAKYTELFLVNERLGIFYCSVRIVENDKVIWTAKFSGPPQRKFFCELKFKNKSIKRPTLLTKIGDHYVIELLISEMKDLKVKTKNSILTITGS
;
A
#
# COMPACT_ATOMS: atom_id res chain seq x y z
N MET A 1 -9.65 -12.48 -2.25
CA MET A 1 -9.45 -11.97 -0.87
C MET A 1 -8.12 -11.24 -0.83
N LEU A 2 -7.95 -10.26 0.05
CA LEU A 2 -6.66 -9.57 0.24
C LEU A 2 -5.77 -10.41 1.16
N SER A 3 -4.60 -10.83 0.69
CA SER A 3 -3.53 -11.33 1.57
C SER A 3 -2.88 -10.15 2.28
N LYS A 4 -2.82 -10.20 3.62
CA LYS A 4 -2.04 -9.25 4.43
C LYS A 4 -0.56 -9.58 4.15
N ILE A 5 0.21 -8.57 3.73
CA ILE A 5 1.66 -8.70 3.53
C ILE A 5 2.33 -8.38 4.86
N TYR A 6 3.17 -9.29 5.33
CA TYR A 6 3.96 -9.18 6.54
C TYR A 6 5.39 -8.82 6.15
N LEU A 7 5.98 -7.87 6.87
CA LEU A 7 7.43 -7.70 6.88
C LEU A 7 8.04 -8.76 7.78
N CYS A 8 9.29 -9.13 7.57
CA CYS A 8 9.99 -9.96 8.53
C CYS A 8 9.98 -9.29 9.92
N PRO A 9 9.53 -9.98 10.98
CA PRO A 9 9.48 -9.43 12.33
C PRO A 9 10.80 -9.58 13.10
N THR A 10 11.87 -10.10 12.47
CA THR A 10 13.18 -10.17 13.15
C THR A 10 13.76 -8.79 13.42
N ASP A 11 14.62 -8.76 14.43
CA ASP A 11 15.13 -7.50 14.93
C ASP A 11 16.11 -6.85 13.96
N LYS A 12 16.26 -5.52 14.00
CA LYS A 12 17.06 -4.76 13.02
C LYS A 12 18.53 -5.18 12.97
N LYS A 13 19.02 -5.90 13.98
CA LYS A 13 20.36 -6.52 14.03
C LYS A 13 20.57 -7.57 12.92
N HIS A 14 19.53 -8.32 12.53
CA HIS A 14 19.61 -9.33 11.46
C HIS A 14 19.65 -8.71 10.05
N SER A 15 19.27 -7.42 9.91
CA SER A 15 19.27 -6.68 8.65
C SER A 15 18.44 -7.30 7.51
N CYS A 16 17.46 -8.16 7.85
CA CYS A 16 16.55 -8.79 6.91
C CYS A 16 15.74 -7.76 6.11
N SER A 17 15.42 -8.10 4.86
CA SER A 17 14.58 -7.30 3.95
C SER A 17 13.43 -8.08 3.34
N TRP A 18 13.08 -9.24 3.91
CA TRP A 18 11.98 -10.07 3.42
C TRP A 18 10.60 -9.45 3.70
N GLU A 19 9.70 -9.63 2.73
CA GLU A 19 8.26 -9.39 2.86
C GLU A 19 7.48 -10.45 2.07
N GLY A 20 6.36 -10.92 2.61
CA GLY A 20 5.55 -11.99 2.00
C GLY A 20 4.18 -12.15 2.68
N SER A 21 3.46 -13.23 2.39
CA SER A 21 2.19 -13.55 3.07
C SER A 21 2.44 -14.28 4.40
N CYS A 22 1.37 -14.51 5.17
CA CYS A 22 1.42 -15.36 6.36
C CYS A 22 1.75 -16.83 6.07
N ASN A 23 1.67 -17.28 4.81
CA ASN A 23 2.04 -18.64 4.43
C ASN A 23 3.56 -18.74 4.22
N ASP A 24 4.14 -17.73 3.57
CA ASP A 24 5.53 -17.75 3.10
C ASP A 24 6.54 -17.34 4.20
N ILE A 25 6.06 -16.79 5.32
CA ILE A 25 6.88 -16.39 6.48
C ILE A 25 7.61 -17.57 7.14
N VAL A 26 7.03 -18.77 7.03
CA VAL A 26 7.58 -20.00 7.60
C VAL A 26 8.82 -20.42 6.81
N ASP A 27 8.69 -20.52 5.49
CA ASP A 27 9.78 -20.90 4.58
C ASP A 27 10.92 -19.89 4.66
N HIS A 28 10.60 -18.59 4.69
CA HIS A 28 11.58 -17.52 4.93
C HIS A 28 12.39 -17.71 6.21
N PHE A 29 11.75 -18.04 7.34
CA PHE A 29 12.48 -18.25 8.57
C PHE A 29 13.39 -19.48 8.49
N ASN A 30 12.97 -20.56 7.82
CA ASN A 30 13.86 -21.70 7.57
C ASN A 30 15.06 -21.37 6.66
N GLU A 31 14.94 -20.39 5.76
CA GLU A 31 16.00 -20.02 4.80
C GLU A 31 16.95 -18.93 5.30
N GLU A 32 16.49 -17.95 6.09
CA GLU A 32 17.30 -16.80 6.54
C GLU A 32 17.49 -16.72 8.07
N HIS A 33 16.65 -17.38 8.87
CA HIS A 33 16.53 -17.19 10.33
C HIS A 33 16.24 -18.52 11.07
N ASP A 34 16.98 -19.59 10.74
CA ASP A 34 16.77 -20.95 11.26
C ASP A 34 17.02 -21.04 12.78
N ASP A 35 17.77 -20.09 13.33
CA ASP A 35 17.99 -19.87 14.76
C ASP A 35 16.79 -19.23 15.50
N LEU A 36 15.83 -18.66 14.77
CA LEU A 36 14.68 -17.92 15.33
C LEU A 36 13.32 -18.58 15.09
N ILE A 37 13.28 -19.84 14.64
CA ILE A 37 12.04 -20.61 14.42
C ILE A 37 11.98 -21.84 15.33
N SER A 38 10.81 -22.11 15.92
CA SER A 38 10.55 -23.33 16.70
C SER A 38 9.26 -24.02 16.27
N TYR A 39 9.37 -25.33 16.03
CA TYR A 39 8.27 -26.25 15.73
C TYR A 39 7.69 -26.92 17.00
N SER A 40 7.89 -26.29 18.15
CA SER A 40 7.41 -26.74 19.44
C SER A 40 6.88 -25.55 20.25
N ASN A 41 6.14 -25.83 21.31
CA ASN A 41 5.65 -24.81 22.23
C ASN A 41 6.74 -24.26 23.17
N THR A 42 8.02 -24.63 22.98
CA THR A 42 9.16 -24.15 23.79
C THR A 42 10.18 -23.44 22.90
N ILE A 43 10.73 -22.33 23.40
CA ILE A 43 11.78 -21.54 22.75
C ILE A 43 12.92 -21.22 23.72
N ARG A 44 14.16 -21.19 23.24
CA ARG A 44 15.34 -20.82 24.03
C ARG A 44 15.63 -19.32 23.84
N ILE A 45 15.39 -18.54 24.89
CA ILE A 45 15.66 -17.10 24.92
C ILE A 45 17.11 -16.87 25.36
N ASN A 46 17.83 -16.00 24.65
CA ASN A 46 19.16 -15.53 25.04
C ASN A 46 19.05 -14.18 25.78
N LEU A 47 19.40 -14.16 27.06
CA LEU A 47 19.31 -12.98 27.94
C LEU A 47 20.38 -11.93 27.61
N SER A 48 21.39 -12.28 26.81
CA SER A 48 22.45 -11.36 26.35
C SER A 48 21.96 -10.33 25.33
N TYR A 49 20.75 -10.49 24.80
CA TYR A 49 20.17 -9.57 23.81
C TYR A 49 19.12 -8.66 24.44
N SER A 50 19.14 -7.37 24.09
CA SER A 50 18.14 -6.39 24.53
C SER A 50 16.74 -6.65 23.96
N SER A 51 16.67 -7.40 22.86
CA SER A 51 15.44 -7.80 22.18
C SER A 51 15.72 -8.91 21.16
N GLU A 52 14.70 -9.71 20.90
CA GLU A 52 14.67 -10.74 19.86
C GLU A 52 13.23 -11.02 19.42
N SER A 53 13.03 -11.76 18.33
CA SER A 53 11.69 -12.11 17.84
C SER A 53 11.72 -13.48 17.17
N TYR A 54 10.97 -14.41 17.73
CA TYR A 54 10.95 -15.82 17.36
C TYR A 54 9.60 -16.18 16.72
N LEU A 55 9.63 -16.94 15.64
CA LEU A 55 8.45 -17.50 14.98
C LEU A 55 8.17 -18.90 15.54
N LEU A 56 6.94 -19.14 15.98
CA LEU A 56 6.54 -20.37 16.64
C LEU A 56 5.39 -21.05 15.88
N LEU A 57 5.57 -22.34 15.59
CA LEU A 57 4.61 -23.15 14.85
C LEU A 57 4.21 -24.39 15.65
N PHE A 58 2.92 -24.48 16.00
CA PHE A 58 2.31 -25.67 16.57
C PHE A 58 0.80 -25.67 16.28
N ASP A 59 0.16 -26.83 16.30
CA ASP A 59 -1.27 -27.03 15.99
C ASP A 59 -1.75 -26.41 14.66
N THR A 60 -0.86 -26.33 13.66
CA THR A 60 -1.04 -25.64 12.36
C THR A 60 -1.24 -24.11 12.43
N GLU A 61 -1.03 -23.52 13.60
CA GLU A 61 -1.13 -22.07 13.86
C GLU A 61 0.26 -21.43 13.85
N ILE A 62 0.33 -20.11 13.57
CA ILE A 62 1.57 -19.34 13.61
C ILE A 62 1.49 -18.26 14.70
N TYR A 63 2.49 -18.22 15.57
CA TYR A 63 2.66 -17.22 16.61
C TYR A 63 4.00 -16.50 16.47
N LEU A 64 4.05 -15.27 16.94
CA LEU A 64 5.24 -14.44 17.06
C LEU A 64 5.46 -14.14 18.55
N LEU A 65 6.57 -14.63 19.10
CA LEU A 65 7.02 -14.25 20.44
C LEU A 65 8.12 -13.20 20.31
N GLN A 66 7.94 -12.04 20.93
CA GLN A 66 8.94 -10.97 20.95
C GLN A 66 9.43 -10.77 22.38
N THR A 67 10.75 -10.78 22.56
CA THR A 67 11.38 -10.47 23.84
C THR A 67 11.93 -9.05 23.82
N ARG A 68 11.90 -8.38 24.97
CA ARG A 68 12.55 -7.09 25.16
C ARG A 68 12.98 -6.92 26.61
N THR A 69 14.22 -6.51 26.82
CA THR A 69 14.75 -6.16 28.13
C THR A 69 14.64 -4.65 28.34
N MET A 70 13.96 -4.22 29.41
CA MET A 70 13.76 -2.81 29.74
C MET A 70 13.51 -2.66 31.25
N ASP A 71 14.11 -1.64 31.87
CA ASP A 71 13.94 -1.30 33.30
C ASP A 71 14.14 -2.52 34.23
N ASP A 72 15.20 -3.28 33.96
CA ASP A 72 15.60 -4.54 34.61
C ASP A 72 14.55 -5.66 34.63
N GLN A 73 13.53 -5.56 33.76
CA GLN A 73 12.56 -6.62 33.47
C GLN A 73 12.81 -7.22 32.07
N LEU A 74 12.68 -8.53 31.98
CA LEU A 74 12.41 -9.22 30.71
C LEU A 74 10.92 -9.14 30.41
N GLN A 75 10.57 -8.53 29.28
CA GLN A 75 9.22 -8.42 28.76
C GLN A 75 9.03 -9.43 27.62
N ILE A 76 7.97 -10.25 27.70
CA ILE A 76 7.63 -11.27 26.70
C ILE A 76 6.23 -10.97 26.15
N PHE A 77 6.19 -10.63 24.86
CA PHE A 77 4.97 -10.36 24.10
C PHE A 77 4.66 -11.58 23.22
N LEU A 78 3.43 -12.11 23.26
CA LEU A 78 2.98 -13.16 22.35
C LEU A 78 1.86 -12.65 21.45
N ARG A 79 2.00 -12.84 20.14
CA ARG A 79 1.03 -12.42 19.13
C ARG A 79 0.69 -13.58 18.19
N TYR A 80 -0.60 -13.88 18.04
CA TYR A 80 -1.09 -14.76 16.98
C TYR A 80 -1.06 -14.05 15.61
N LEU A 81 -0.60 -14.74 14.56
CA LEU A 81 -0.49 -14.18 13.21
C LEU A 81 -1.60 -14.62 12.22
N GLY A 82 -2.57 -15.42 12.68
CA GLY A 82 -3.72 -15.86 11.89
C GLY A 82 -4.96 -14.94 11.93
N PRO A 83 -6.15 -15.44 11.55
CA PRO A 83 -7.37 -14.64 11.42
C PRO A 83 -7.83 -13.98 12.74
N PRO A 84 -8.19 -12.67 12.76
CA PRO A 84 -8.58 -11.97 14.00
C PRO A 84 -9.78 -12.59 14.75
N LYS A 85 -10.66 -13.31 14.05
CA LYS A 85 -11.77 -14.05 14.68
C LYS A 85 -11.27 -15.15 15.62
N MET A 86 -10.22 -15.88 15.22
CA MET A 86 -9.66 -16.96 16.05
C MET A 86 -8.90 -16.38 17.24
N ALA A 87 -8.21 -15.24 17.06
CA ALA A 87 -7.48 -14.55 18.13
C ALA A 87 -8.34 -14.30 19.39
N ALA A 88 -9.61 -13.95 19.22
CA ALA A 88 -10.54 -13.65 20.32
C ALA A 88 -10.83 -14.85 21.24
N HIS A 89 -10.66 -16.08 20.76
CA HIS A 89 -10.92 -17.31 21.51
C HIS A 89 -9.64 -17.96 22.08
N LEU A 90 -8.46 -17.38 21.83
CA LEU A 90 -7.17 -17.89 22.31
C LEU A 90 -6.79 -17.24 23.64
N LYS A 91 -6.60 -18.08 24.66
CA LYS A 91 -5.93 -17.73 25.92
C LYS A 91 -4.55 -18.36 25.96
N TYR A 92 -3.61 -17.72 26.64
CA TYR A 92 -2.24 -18.22 26.76
C TYR A 92 -1.59 -17.91 28.11
N ASP A 93 -0.67 -18.78 28.50
CA ASP A 93 0.17 -18.73 29.69
C ASP A 93 1.60 -19.21 29.35
N ILE A 94 2.60 -18.94 30.21
CA ILE A 94 4.00 -19.32 29.99
C ILE A 94 4.64 -20.01 31.20
N SER A 95 5.64 -20.85 30.95
CA SER A 95 6.62 -21.30 31.96
C SER A 95 8.02 -20.84 31.58
N ILE A 96 8.84 -20.54 32.59
CA ILE A 96 10.26 -20.22 32.41
C ILE A 96 11.07 -21.29 33.11
N GLU A 97 12.00 -21.92 32.39
CA GLU A 97 12.73 -23.11 32.84
C GLU A 97 14.22 -23.01 32.48
N CYS A 98 15.11 -23.44 33.38
CA CYS A 98 16.55 -23.53 33.13
C CYS A 98 17.13 -24.66 34.00
N ASP A 99 18.01 -25.48 33.41
CA ASP A 99 18.72 -26.58 34.08
C ASP A 99 17.80 -27.51 34.92
N ASN A 100 16.64 -27.86 34.35
CA ASN A 100 15.58 -28.68 34.96
C ASN A 100 14.92 -28.08 36.21
N LYS A 101 15.12 -26.78 36.47
CA LYS A 101 14.28 -25.99 37.38
C LYS A 101 13.25 -25.22 36.58
N ARG A 102 12.06 -25.01 37.15
CA ARG A 102 11.01 -24.13 36.64
C ARG A 102 10.81 -22.96 37.60
N LEU A 103 10.68 -21.75 37.07
CA LEU A 103 10.34 -20.55 37.83
C LEU A 103 8.88 -20.64 38.29
N ASP A 104 8.64 -20.35 39.56
CA ASP A 104 7.28 -20.30 40.10
C ASP A 104 6.43 -19.21 39.43
N ASN A 105 5.20 -19.55 39.02
CA ASN A 105 4.31 -18.68 38.25
C ASN A 105 4.07 -17.30 38.92
N HIS A 106 4.15 -17.18 40.25
CA HIS A 106 3.99 -15.90 40.97
C HIS A 106 5.12 -14.88 40.70
N ASN A 107 6.23 -15.31 40.10
CA ASN A 107 7.33 -14.44 39.66
C ASN A 107 7.13 -13.91 38.23
N ILE A 108 6.05 -14.34 37.54
CA ILE A 108 5.70 -13.95 36.17
C ILE A 108 4.47 -13.04 36.25
N GLN A 109 4.66 -11.75 36.01
CA GLN A 109 3.58 -10.75 36.12
C GLN A 109 2.97 -10.46 34.74
N LEU A 110 1.70 -10.80 34.52
CA LEU A 110 0.99 -10.30 33.35
C LEU A 110 0.69 -8.80 33.53
N GLN A 111 1.17 -8.00 32.59
CA GLN A 111 0.78 -6.61 32.33
C GLN A 111 -0.12 -6.58 31.09
N ASP A 112 -0.80 -5.46 30.82
CA ASP A 112 -1.89 -5.32 29.83
C ASP A 112 -1.77 -6.10 28.51
N ASN A 113 -0.56 -6.28 27.97
CA ASN A 113 -0.29 -7.01 26.73
C ASN A 113 1.00 -7.86 26.75
N TYR A 114 1.61 -8.12 27.92
CA TYR A 114 2.90 -8.84 28.01
C TYR A 114 3.16 -9.44 29.39
N PHE A 115 3.96 -10.50 29.46
CA PHE A 115 4.51 -11.00 30.72
C PHE A 115 5.80 -10.24 31.06
N ALA A 116 5.92 -9.80 32.31
CA ALA A 116 7.11 -9.18 32.88
C ALA A 116 7.74 -10.11 33.93
N ILE A 117 9.05 -10.30 33.85
CA ILE A 117 9.84 -11.14 34.77
C ILE A 117 11.09 -10.36 35.15
N SER A 118 11.38 -10.22 36.45
CA SER A 118 12.55 -9.48 36.91
C SER A 118 13.85 -10.24 36.60
N LEU A 119 14.85 -9.55 36.04
CA LEU A 119 16.18 -10.13 35.80
C LEU A 119 16.85 -10.55 37.11
N GLU A 120 16.65 -9.79 38.19
CA GLU A 120 17.10 -10.15 39.55
C GLU A 120 16.46 -11.46 40.02
N CYS A 121 15.19 -11.70 39.69
CA CYS A 121 14.50 -12.94 40.04
C CYS A 121 15.05 -14.13 39.24
N ILE A 122 15.26 -13.96 37.93
CA ILE A 122 15.90 -14.96 37.05
C ILE A 122 17.30 -15.31 37.60
N GLN A 123 18.12 -14.30 37.92
CA GLN A 123 19.46 -14.49 38.46
C GLN A 123 19.45 -15.15 39.85
N THR A 124 18.46 -14.83 40.70
CA THR A 124 18.31 -15.45 42.03
C THR A 124 17.89 -16.92 41.95
N TYR A 125 17.02 -17.29 41.00
CA TYR A 125 16.44 -18.64 40.90
C TYR A 125 17.35 -19.62 40.12
N PHE A 126 17.95 -19.14 39.04
CA PHE A 126 18.74 -19.94 38.11
C PHE A 126 20.26 -19.71 38.22
N GLY A 127 20.69 -18.58 38.79
CA GLY A 127 22.09 -18.17 38.82
C GLY A 127 22.49 -17.31 37.63
N ASP A 128 23.80 -17.18 37.40
CA ASP A 128 24.37 -16.44 36.27
C ASP A 128 24.24 -17.24 34.97
N THR A 129 23.03 -17.24 34.38
CA THR A 129 22.72 -17.91 33.11
C THR A 129 22.54 -16.91 31.97
N ALA A 130 23.15 -17.22 30.81
CA ALA A 130 22.94 -16.47 29.57
C ALA A 130 21.65 -16.86 28.82
N HIS A 131 20.96 -17.95 29.21
CA HIS A 131 19.79 -18.45 28.49
C HIS A 131 18.71 -19.01 29.43
N ILE A 132 17.46 -18.94 28.99
CA ILE A 132 16.31 -19.61 29.62
C ILE A 132 15.44 -20.26 28.54
N TYR A 133 14.68 -21.27 28.90
CA TYR A 133 13.64 -21.84 28.05
C TYR A 133 12.29 -21.26 28.45
N CYS A 134 11.52 -20.77 27.47
CA CYS A 134 10.16 -20.31 27.65
C CYS A 134 9.22 -21.34 27.01
N GLY A 135 8.46 -22.05 27.84
CA GLY A 135 7.37 -22.92 27.41
C GLY A 135 6.06 -22.13 27.34
N ILE A 136 5.22 -22.42 26.36
CA ILE A 136 3.97 -21.69 26.09
C ILE A 136 2.81 -22.68 26.12
N PHE A 137 1.71 -22.28 26.75
CA PHE A 137 0.49 -23.09 26.87
C PHE A 137 -0.67 -22.29 26.31
N ILE A 138 -1.34 -22.81 25.28
CA ILE A 138 -2.48 -22.15 24.63
C ILE A 138 -3.75 -22.94 24.86
N GLN A 139 -4.82 -22.25 25.24
CA GLN A 139 -6.15 -22.80 25.46
C GLN A 139 -7.11 -22.20 24.42
N LYS A 140 -7.71 -23.05 23.58
CA LYS A 140 -8.75 -22.65 22.61
C LYS A 140 -10.11 -22.69 23.30
N THR A 141 -10.74 -21.54 23.50
CA THR A 141 -12.06 -21.42 24.15
C THR A 141 -13.16 -21.74 23.13
N LEU A 142 -13.69 -22.96 23.15
CA LEU A 142 -14.80 -23.35 22.28
C LEU A 142 -16.11 -22.71 22.76
N GLU A 143 -16.65 -21.77 21.98
CA GLU A 143 -18.04 -21.34 22.14
C GLU A 143 -18.97 -22.43 21.61
N SER A 144 -19.72 -23.06 22.53
CA SER A 144 -20.70 -24.10 22.22
C SER A 144 -21.91 -23.48 21.52
N THR A 145 -21.94 -23.55 20.19
CA THR A 145 -23.09 -23.17 19.36
C THR A 145 -24.22 -24.21 19.49
N SER A 146 -24.97 -24.13 20.58
CA SER A 146 -26.07 -25.04 20.90
C SER A 146 -27.28 -24.83 19.97
N SER A 147 -27.32 -25.52 18.82
CA SER A 147 -28.49 -25.57 17.94
C SER A 147 -28.46 -26.74 16.93
N ASP A 148 -28.52 -27.99 17.40
CA ASP A 148 -29.49 -28.96 16.84
C ASP A 148 -29.70 -30.16 17.79
N ASP A 149 -30.69 -30.99 17.47
CA ASP A 149 -31.24 -32.05 18.34
C ASP A 149 -30.19 -33.01 18.97
N GLY A 150 -30.38 -33.30 20.26
CA GLY A 150 -29.43 -34.05 21.08
C GLY A 150 -29.64 -35.56 21.12
N VAL A 151 -28.58 -36.27 21.53
CA VAL A 151 -28.62 -37.64 22.07
C VAL A 151 -27.69 -37.68 23.27
N ASP A 152 -28.22 -37.99 24.46
CA ASP A 152 -27.40 -38.18 25.67
C ASP A 152 -26.55 -39.45 25.58
N LEU A 153 -25.30 -39.34 26.03
CA LEU A 153 -24.50 -40.44 26.57
C LEU A 153 -23.64 -39.90 27.72
N ASP A 154 -24.01 -40.24 28.94
CA ASP A 154 -23.14 -40.10 30.11
C ASP A 154 -21.88 -40.98 29.96
N ASP A 155 -20.71 -40.50 30.40
CA ASP A 155 -20.18 -40.92 31.72
C ASP A 155 -18.86 -40.25 32.14
N ASP A 156 -18.63 -40.28 33.45
CA ASP A 156 -17.37 -40.23 34.22
C ASP A 156 -16.42 -39.00 34.31
N LYS A 157 -16.64 -38.26 35.42
CA LYS A 157 -15.70 -38.07 36.55
C LYS A 157 -14.37 -37.30 36.32
N SER A 158 -14.50 -35.98 36.47
CA SER A 158 -13.83 -35.17 37.51
C SER A 158 -12.33 -35.38 37.85
N ILE A 159 -11.53 -34.34 37.61
CA ILE A 159 -10.44 -33.92 38.52
C ILE A 159 -10.63 -32.42 38.82
N ASN A 160 -10.68 -32.05 40.09
CA ASN A 160 -10.62 -30.65 40.52
C ASN A 160 -9.16 -30.23 40.70
N ALA A 161 -8.78 -29.07 40.16
CA ALA A 161 -7.59 -28.33 40.54
C ALA A 161 -7.98 -26.86 40.75
N SER A 162 -7.43 -26.22 41.79
CA SER A 162 -7.79 -24.87 42.24
C SER A 162 -7.23 -23.77 41.33
N ALA A 163 -7.91 -22.62 41.32
CA ALA A 163 -7.45 -21.43 40.61
C ALA A 163 -6.18 -20.83 41.26
N ASP A 164 -5.21 -20.47 40.42
CA ASP A 164 -4.87 -19.06 40.16
C ASP A 164 -3.99 -18.99 38.90
N SER A 165 -4.60 -18.63 37.77
CA SER A 165 -3.93 -18.56 36.45
C SER A 165 -4.11 -17.17 35.84
N VAL A 166 -3.01 -16.46 35.61
CA VAL A 166 -3.03 -15.07 35.13
C VAL A 166 -3.08 -15.04 33.59
N SER A 167 -4.22 -15.48 33.05
CA SER A 167 -4.45 -15.65 31.60
C SER A 167 -4.48 -14.33 30.83
N GLY A 168 -3.64 -14.21 29.81
CA GLY A 168 -3.75 -13.15 28.80
C GLY A 168 -4.95 -13.32 27.86
N THR A 169 -5.29 -12.26 27.13
CA THR A 169 -6.25 -12.24 26.00
C THR A 169 -5.66 -11.37 24.89
N LEU A 170 -5.82 -11.75 23.62
CA LEU A 170 -5.17 -11.06 22.50
C LEU A 170 -5.90 -9.76 22.09
N PRO A 171 -5.19 -8.63 21.89
CA PRO A 171 -5.79 -7.39 21.42
C PRO A 171 -6.15 -7.46 19.93
N VAL A 172 -7.32 -6.91 19.58
CA VAL A 172 -7.75 -6.65 18.19
C VAL A 172 -7.29 -5.25 17.77
N GLU A 173 -6.88 -5.08 16.51
CA GLU A 173 -6.11 -3.91 16.04
C GLU A 173 -6.82 -2.55 16.25
N LEU A 174 -6.10 -1.56 16.80
CA LEU A 174 -6.49 -0.15 16.90
C LEU A 174 -5.38 0.77 16.34
N ASP A 175 -5.79 1.93 15.81
CA ASP A 175 -4.95 2.80 14.98
C ASP A 175 -3.77 3.48 15.70
N TYR A 176 -2.68 3.68 14.95
CA TYR A 176 -1.40 4.18 15.47
C TYR A 176 -1.15 5.64 15.07
N ASN A 177 -1.48 6.60 15.95
CA ASN A 177 -1.05 8.00 15.85
C ASN A 177 -0.68 8.54 17.24
N GLY A 178 0.63 8.57 17.56
CA GLY A 178 1.15 8.92 18.87
C GLY A 178 1.30 10.43 19.13
N LEU A 179 0.98 10.86 20.36
CA LEU A 179 1.13 12.24 20.85
C LEU A 179 2.50 12.49 21.51
N ILE A 180 3.07 13.68 21.28
CA ILE A 180 4.27 14.26 21.91
C ILE A 180 4.02 15.79 21.93
N SER A 181 4.17 16.58 23.01
CA SER A 181 4.78 16.42 24.35
C SER A 181 4.08 17.32 25.41
N ARG A 182 4.47 17.11 26.69
CA ARG A 182 4.39 17.96 27.91
C ARG A 182 4.41 19.50 27.67
N GLN A 183 3.92 20.38 28.56
CA GLN A 183 4.12 20.40 30.03
C GLN A 183 3.20 21.39 30.82
N THR A 184 2.78 21.01 32.04
CA THR A 184 2.32 21.79 33.24
C THR A 184 1.39 23.04 33.17
N ASP A 185 0.28 22.94 33.93
CA ASP A 185 -0.36 23.90 34.87
C ASP A 185 -0.92 25.29 34.40
N GLY A 186 -2.17 25.64 34.81
CA GLY A 186 -2.66 27.04 34.69
C GLY A 186 -4.18 27.39 34.62
N ILE A 187 -5.02 26.93 35.55
CA ILE A 187 -6.27 27.60 36.06
C ILE A 187 -7.14 28.50 35.11
N SER A 188 -8.19 27.89 34.52
CA SER A 188 -9.61 28.34 34.51
C SER A 188 -10.21 29.48 33.62
N ILE A 189 -11.55 29.36 33.42
CA ILE A 189 -12.61 30.38 33.21
C ILE A 189 -12.93 30.94 31.78
N ARG A 190 -14.14 30.54 31.31
CA ARG A 190 -15.19 31.24 30.53
C ARG A 190 -14.91 32.02 29.21
N SER A 191 -15.59 31.55 28.16
CA SER A 191 -16.40 32.30 27.16
C SER A 191 -15.82 33.53 26.43
N GLY A 192 -15.78 33.45 25.09
CA GLY A 192 -15.65 34.61 24.19
C GLY A 192 -15.87 34.21 22.73
N SER A 193 -16.43 35.11 21.92
CA SER A 193 -16.64 34.92 20.47
C SER A 193 -16.10 36.12 19.67
N VAL A 194 -16.27 36.12 18.34
CA VAL A 194 -16.14 37.25 17.38
C VAL A 194 -14.85 37.33 16.51
N SER A 195 -15.06 36.98 15.23
CA SER A 195 -14.47 37.42 13.93
C SER A 195 -13.07 38.04 13.72
N LEU A 196 -12.47 37.59 12.61
CA LEU A 196 -11.63 38.31 11.62
C LEU A 196 -11.81 39.84 11.51
N PRO A 197 -10.74 40.55 11.06
CA PRO A 197 -10.87 41.37 9.85
C PRO A 197 -9.71 41.27 8.83
N LYS A 198 -9.92 41.87 7.63
CA LYS A 198 -9.06 41.82 6.41
C LYS A 198 -8.17 43.06 6.23
N LYS A 199 -7.09 42.95 5.43
CA LYS A 199 -6.61 43.90 4.36
C LYS A 199 -5.38 43.29 3.64
N ARG A 200 -5.27 43.26 2.29
CA ARG A 200 -4.93 44.32 1.27
C ARG A 200 -3.44 44.76 1.33
N LEU A 201 -2.69 45.06 0.24
CA LEU A 201 -2.99 45.23 -1.21
C LEU A 201 -1.68 45.24 -2.06
N ARG A 202 -1.79 45.00 -3.40
CA ARG A 202 -0.83 45.30 -4.53
C ARG A 202 0.51 44.52 -4.61
N SER A 203 1.11 44.15 -5.77
CA SER A 203 1.28 44.68 -7.16
C SER A 203 2.24 45.88 -7.28
N GLU A 204 2.98 46.20 -8.36
CA GLU A 204 3.07 45.89 -9.82
C GLU A 204 4.55 45.52 -10.22
N ALA A 205 5.06 45.08 -11.41
CA ALA A 205 4.60 44.48 -12.70
C ALA A 205 5.84 43.99 -13.59
N ASP A 206 5.61 43.51 -14.84
CA ASP A 206 6.51 43.32 -16.04
C ASP A 206 7.64 42.24 -16.05
N ASP A 207 8.20 41.74 -17.20
CA ASP A 207 8.12 42.15 -18.63
C ASP A 207 8.20 40.98 -19.69
N ARG A 208 7.82 41.27 -20.95
CA ARG A 208 8.10 40.65 -22.31
C ARG A 208 8.60 39.19 -22.45
N THR A 209 7.89 38.26 -23.14
CA THR A 209 7.78 37.99 -24.62
C THR A 209 9.06 37.71 -25.43
N THR A 210 9.03 36.67 -26.30
CA THR A 210 9.11 36.75 -27.80
C THR A 210 8.82 35.37 -28.45
N ILE A 211 8.37 35.35 -29.73
CA ILE A 211 7.92 34.16 -30.53
C ILE A 211 8.61 34.19 -31.91
N TRP A 212 9.11 33.05 -32.45
CA TRP A 212 9.32 32.68 -33.89
C TRP A 212 9.73 31.18 -33.98
N TYR A 213 9.63 30.39 -35.07
CA TYR A 213 8.57 30.15 -36.08
C TYR A 213 8.89 28.80 -36.83
N GLU A 214 7.90 28.22 -37.53
CA GLU A 214 7.80 26.99 -38.35
C GLU A 214 9.04 26.32 -39.04
N LYS A 215 8.98 24.97 -39.27
CA LYS A 215 8.79 24.37 -40.63
C LYS A 215 8.48 22.84 -40.68
N GLU A 216 8.21 22.33 -41.90
CA GLU A 216 7.42 21.11 -42.22
C GLU A 216 8.22 19.89 -42.78
N ASP A 217 7.49 18.79 -43.00
CA ASP A 217 7.84 17.49 -43.64
C ASP A 217 8.54 17.56 -45.03
N PRO A 218 9.19 16.46 -45.46
CA PRO A 218 8.58 15.70 -46.58
C PRO A 218 8.59 14.16 -46.46
N ARG A 219 7.65 13.53 -47.18
CA ARG A 219 7.30 12.10 -47.18
C ARG A 219 8.29 11.20 -47.93
N SER A 220 8.25 9.89 -47.63
CA SER A 220 8.46 8.83 -48.64
C SER A 220 7.65 7.55 -48.31
N HIS A 221 7.42 6.68 -49.30
CA HIS A 221 6.55 5.49 -49.19
C HIS A 221 7.33 4.17 -49.37
N SER A 222 6.88 3.10 -48.71
CA SER A 222 6.80 1.77 -49.34
C SER A 222 5.76 0.89 -48.60
N ASN A 223 5.20 -0.11 -49.29
CA ASN A 223 4.17 -1.01 -48.77
C ASN A 223 4.76 -2.42 -48.55
N LEU A 224 4.17 -3.19 -47.63
CA LEU A 224 3.74 -4.55 -47.97
C LEU A 224 2.50 -4.94 -47.15
N GLN A 225 1.71 -5.89 -47.65
CA GLN A 225 0.32 -6.11 -47.21
C GLN A 225 0.20 -7.13 -46.08
N ARG A 226 -0.82 -6.96 -45.23
CA ARG A 226 -1.27 -7.95 -44.23
C ARG A 226 -2.64 -8.48 -44.66
N SER A 227 -2.83 -9.80 -44.64
CA SER A 227 -4.04 -10.46 -45.12
C SER A 227 -5.25 -10.21 -44.23
N SER A 228 -6.39 -9.91 -44.84
CA SER A 228 -7.64 -9.54 -44.16
C SER A 228 -8.59 -10.73 -43.97
N SER A 229 -9.27 -10.77 -42.82
CA SER A 229 -10.60 -11.40 -42.70
C SER A 229 -11.51 -10.39 -42.00
N CYS A 230 -12.56 -9.94 -42.69
CA CYS A 230 -13.35 -8.78 -42.29
C CYS A 230 -14.74 -9.18 -41.78
N ILE A 231 -15.19 -8.48 -40.73
CA ILE A 231 -16.60 -8.44 -40.32
C ILE A 231 -17.09 -7.01 -40.55
N THR A 232 -18.31 -6.88 -41.08
CA THR A 232 -18.77 -5.66 -41.79
C THR A 232 -19.18 -4.52 -40.88
N SER A 233 -18.73 -3.30 -41.22
CA SER A 233 -19.13 -2.05 -40.55
C SER A 233 -20.58 -1.65 -40.90
N SER A 234 -21.49 -1.74 -39.94
CA SER A 234 -22.84 -1.16 -40.03
C SER A 234 -22.83 0.33 -39.62
N LYS A 235 -23.54 1.17 -40.38
CA LYS A 235 -23.52 2.64 -40.23
C LYS A 235 -24.35 3.08 -39.01
N ILE A 236 -23.71 3.56 -37.96
CA ILE A 236 -24.40 4.31 -36.89
C ILE A 236 -24.89 5.64 -37.49
N ARG A 237 -26.21 5.86 -37.49
CA ARG A 237 -26.81 7.13 -37.91
C ARG A 237 -26.79 8.11 -36.73
N ALA A 238 -26.28 9.32 -36.95
CA ALA A 238 -26.42 10.40 -35.97
C ALA A 238 -27.91 10.78 -35.82
N ALA A 239 -28.45 10.63 -34.61
CA ALA A 239 -29.83 10.97 -34.28
C ALA A 239 -29.88 12.31 -33.56
N THR A 240 -30.23 13.39 -34.27
CA THR A 240 -30.41 14.72 -33.68
C THR A 240 -31.66 14.73 -32.79
N ARG A 241 -31.50 14.47 -31.49
CA ARG A 241 -32.59 14.51 -30.51
C ARG A 241 -32.83 15.95 -30.04
N THR A 242 -33.87 16.57 -30.58
CA THR A 242 -34.50 17.75 -29.96
C THR A 242 -35.02 17.42 -28.57
N GLY A 243 -35.12 18.43 -27.69
CA GLY A 243 -35.53 18.23 -26.30
C GLY A 243 -36.93 17.62 -26.18
N SER A 244 -37.03 16.50 -25.47
CA SER A 244 -38.29 15.79 -25.20
C SER A 244 -38.54 15.67 -23.68
N THR A 245 -39.81 15.78 -23.28
CA THR A 245 -40.27 15.70 -21.89
C THR A 245 -39.95 14.38 -21.19
N LEU A 246 -40.04 14.43 -19.85
CA LEU A 246 -39.88 13.33 -18.90
C LEU A 246 -40.42 11.98 -19.43
N ARG A 247 -39.50 11.01 -19.56
CA ARG A 247 -39.78 9.57 -19.51
C ARG A 247 -38.75 8.93 -18.59
N ALA A 248 -39.15 7.85 -17.93
CA ALA A 248 -38.18 6.96 -17.28
C ALA A 248 -37.21 6.46 -18.37
N ILE A 249 -35.91 6.59 -18.09
CA ILE A 249 -34.83 6.06 -18.92
C ILE A 249 -34.42 4.73 -18.28
N ASN A 250 -34.16 3.70 -19.09
CA ASN A 250 -33.79 2.39 -18.56
C ASN A 250 -32.34 2.41 -18.06
N GLU A 251 -32.01 1.55 -17.08
CA GLU A 251 -30.65 1.42 -16.52
C GLU A 251 -29.59 1.20 -17.61
N THR A 252 -29.96 0.47 -18.67
CA THR A 252 -29.10 0.18 -19.83
C THR A 252 -28.69 1.41 -20.65
N ASP A 253 -29.51 2.47 -20.67
CA ASP A 253 -29.18 3.71 -21.36
C ASP A 253 -28.28 4.60 -20.48
N LEU A 254 -28.43 4.51 -19.15
CA LEU A 254 -27.70 5.31 -18.16
C LEU A 254 -26.19 4.98 -18.18
N ASP A 255 -25.82 3.71 -18.35
CA ASP A 255 -24.44 3.28 -18.62
C ASP A 255 -23.82 4.00 -19.83
N VAL A 256 -24.58 4.17 -20.91
CA VAL A 256 -24.10 4.81 -22.15
C VAL A 256 -23.97 6.32 -21.98
N GLU A 257 -24.94 6.98 -21.33
CA GLU A 257 -24.89 8.43 -21.11
C GLU A 257 -23.74 8.86 -20.16
N LEU A 258 -23.30 7.97 -19.26
CA LEU A 258 -22.28 8.24 -18.24
C LEU A 258 -20.83 7.97 -18.68
N HIS A 259 -20.57 7.95 -19.99
CA HIS A 259 -19.21 7.96 -20.55
C HIS A 259 -18.81 9.34 -21.09
N CYS A 260 -17.55 9.73 -20.89
CA CYS A 260 -17.04 11.02 -21.36
C CYS A 260 -16.97 11.07 -22.89
N SER A 261 -17.62 12.07 -23.51
CA SER A 261 -17.65 12.25 -24.96
C SER A 261 -16.30 12.63 -25.59
N ASN A 262 -15.28 12.98 -24.80
CA ASN A 262 -13.93 13.34 -25.27
C ASN A 262 -12.85 12.27 -25.03
N CYS A 263 -13.10 11.28 -24.17
CA CYS A 263 -12.10 10.26 -23.83
C CYS A 263 -12.65 8.86 -23.55
N HIS A 264 -13.97 8.68 -23.54
CA HIS A 264 -14.66 7.40 -23.30
C HIS A 264 -14.31 6.71 -21.96
N GLU A 265 -13.88 7.50 -20.98
CA GLU A 265 -13.75 7.12 -19.57
C GLU A 265 -15.07 7.34 -18.83
N HIS A 266 -15.40 6.48 -17.85
CA HIS A 266 -16.56 6.67 -16.96
C HIS A 266 -16.56 8.06 -16.33
N LEU A 267 -17.70 8.75 -16.34
CA LEU A 267 -17.84 10.08 -15.77
C LEU A 267 -17.69 10.07 -14.24
N SER A 268 -17.40 11.24 -13.71
CA SER A 268 -17.43 11.53 -12.28
C SER A 268 -17.88 12.97 -12.08
N LEU A 269 -18.41 13.28 -10.89
CA LEU A 269 -18.77 14.65 -10.54
C LEU A 269 -17.54 15.58 -10.58
N PRO A 270 -17.67 16.83 -11.05
CA PRO A 270 -18.79 17.38 -11.81
C PRO A 270 -18.78 16.93 -13.29
N ILE A 271 -19.97 16.70 -13.85
CA ILE A 271 -20.19 16.40 -15.28
C ILE A 271 -20.47 17.70 -16.02
N PHE A 272 -19.55 18.13 -16.89
CA PHE A 272 -19.70 19.31 -17.74
C PHE A 272 -20.41 19.00 -19.05
N LEU A 273 -20.88 20.04 -19.73
CA LEU A 273 -21.55 19.97 -21.02
C LEU A 273 -20.78 20.76 -22.09
N CYS A 274 -20.88 20.34 -23.34
CA CYS A 274 -20.62 21.22 -24.47
C CYS A 274 -21.89 21.98 -24.89
N LYS A 275 -21.78 22.97 -25.79
CA LYS A 275 -22.95 23.71 -26.31
C LYS A 275 -24.05 22.80 -26.93
N ASN A 276 -23.68 21.63 -27.45
CA ASN A 276 -24.62 20.62 -27.97
C ASN A 276 -25.05 19.56 -26.92
N ARG A 277 -24.77 19.78 -25.63
CA ARG A 277 -25.14 18.94 -24.48
C ARG A 277 -24.55 17.52 -24.42
N HIS A 278 -23.48 17.22 -25.16
CA HIS A 278 -22.63 16.04 -24.87
C HIS A 278 -21.95 16.16 -23.50
N ASN A 279 -21.82 15.03 -22.78
CA ASN A 279 -21.26 14.96 -21.42
C ASN A 279 -19.72 14.89 -21.43
N ILE A 280 -19.07 15.69 -20.58
CA ILE A 280 -17.62 15.88 -20.53
C ILE A 280 -17.13 15.73 -19.08
N CYS A 281 -16.09 14.91 -18.85
CA CYS A 281 -15.50 14.77 -17.51
C CYS A 281 -14.63 15.98 -17.14
N GLN A 282 -14.44 16.21 -15.83
CA GLN A 282 -13.65 17.32 -15.29
C GLN A 282 -12.21 17.43 -15.85
N ILE A 283 -11.58 16.32 -16.26
CA ILE A 283 -10.25 16.34 -16.90
C ILE A 283 -10.36 16.97 -18.29
N CYS A 284 -11.24 16.45 -19.16
CA CYS A 284 -11.43 17.02 -20.50
C CYS A 284 -11.98 18.45 -20.48
N TYR A 285 -12.75 18.85 -19.46
CA TYR A 285 -13.17 20.25 -19.28
C TYR A 285 -11.99 21.21 -19.02
N ARG A 286 -10.92 20.73 -18.39
CA ARG A 286 -9.70 21.50 -18.13
C ARG A 286 -8.77 21.52 -19.34
N ASP A 287 -8.58 20.36 -19.94
CA ASP A 287 -7.46 20.11 -20.85
C ASP A 287 -7.85 20.30 -22.33
N GLU A 288 -9.14 20.24 -22.67
CA GLU A 288 -9.68 20.40 -24.03
C GLU A 288 -10.56 21.66 -24.12
N LYS A 289 -10.63 22.30 -25.29
CA LYS A 289 -11.55 23.43 -25.54
C LYS A 289 -12.87 23.02 -26.19
N PHE A 290 -12.88 21.90 -26.91
CA PHE A 290 -13.98 21.50 -27.80
C PHE A 290 -14.41 20.04 -27.56
N CYS A 291 -15.68 19.75 -27.84
CA CYS A 291 -16.21 18.39 -27.79
C CYS A 291 -15.89 17.61 -29.08
N LYS A 292 -15.18 16.48 -28.95
CA LYS A 292 -14.67 15.65 -30.06
C LYS A 292 -15.75 14.89 -30.86
N ILE A 293 -17.03 15.02 -30.49
CA ILE A 293 -18.18 14.47 -31.22
C ILE A 293 -18.82 15.52 -32.15
N CYS A 294 -18.64 16.81 -31.90
CA CYS A 294 -19.39 17.85 -32.63
C CYS A 294 -18.71 19.22 -32.80
N ASP A 295 -17.43 19.34 -32.42
CA ASP A 295 -16.59 20.54 -32.57
C ASP A 295 -17.29 21.83 -32.08
N LYS A 296 -17.86 21.73 -30.87
CA LYS A 296 -18.43 22.86 -30.12
C LYS A 296 -17.73 23.03 -28.80
N ASP A 297 -17.67 24.28 -28.35
CA ASP A 297 -17.04 24.67 -27.09
C ASP A 297 -17.59 23.86 -25.93
N ILE A 298 -16.70 23.44 -25.04
CA ILE A 298 -17.08 22.93 -23.73
C ILE A 298 -17.44 24.15 -22.86
N THR A 299 -18.57 24.09 -22.15
CA THR A 299 -19.08 25.17 -21.31
C THR A 299 -18.89 24.84 -19.83
N ALA A 300 -19.04 25.86 -18.97
CA ALA A 300 -19.06 25.67 -17.51
C ALA A 300 -20.38 25.05 -17.00
N ASP A 301 -21.35 24.79 -17.88
CA ASP A 301 -22.64 24.23 -17.51
C ASP A 301 -22.49 22.76 -17.10
N ARG A 302 -23.18 22.37 -16.03
CA ARG A 302 -23.19 20.99 -15.51
C ARG A 302 -24.45 20.24 -15.88
N ASN A 303 -24.33 18.94 -16.12
CA ASN A 303 -25.49 18.06 -16.31
C ASN A 303 -26.08 17.58 -14.98
N ILE A 304 -26.53 18.52 -14.13
CA ILE A 304 -27.00 18.28 -12.76
C ILE A 304 -28.10 17.21 -12.69
N GLU A 305 -28.89 17.06 -13.75
CA GLU A 305 -29.92 16.03 -13.87
C GLU A 305 -29.31 14.62 -14.02
N LEU A 306 -28.29 14.46 -14.87
CA LEU A 306 -27.56 13.20 -15.00
C LEU A 306 -26.75 12.89 -13.74
N GLU A 307 -26.12 13.90 -13.14
CA GLU A 307 -25.38 13.78 -11.87
C GLU A 307 -26.27 13.20 -10.74
N LYS A 308 -27.55 13.59 -10.68
CA LYS A 308 -28.53 13.01 -9.75
C LYS A 308 -28.98 11.61 -10.15
N ARG A 309 -29.25 11.36 -11.44
CA ARG A 309 -29.68 10.03 -11.92
C ARG A 309 -28.60 8.97 -11.78
N SER A 310 -27.33 9.37 -11.80
CA SER A 310 -26.20 8.48 -11.49
C SER A 310 -26.06 8.11 -10.01
N GLU A 311 -26.74 8.81 -9.09
CA GLU A 311 -26.66 8.50 -7.66
C GLU A 311 -27.28 7.12 -7.36
N GLY A 312 -26.46 6.20 -6.83
CA GLY A 312 -26.85 4.80 -6.60
C GLY A 312 -26.59 3.84 -7.77
N HIS A 313 -26.29 4.32 -8.98
CA HIS A 313 -26.01 3.45 -10.14
C HIS A 313 -24.66 2.71 -9.99
N SER A 314 -24.62 1.42 -10.33
CA SER A 314 -23.46 0.54 -10.10
C SER A 314 -22.72 0.16 -11.38
N TYR A 315 -21.43 0.50 -11.45
CA TYR A 315 -20.55 0.15 -12.56
C TYR A 315 -19.73 -1.10 -12.29
N VAL A 316 -19.67 -2.00 -13.27
CA VAL A 316 -18.61 -3.01 -13.30
C VAL A 316 -17.32 -2.38 -13.85
N CYS A 317 -16.17 -2.65 -13.23
CA CYS A 317 -14.89 -2.10 -13.68
C CYS A 317 -14.60 -2.40 -15.16
N ARG A 318 -14.15 -1.40 -15.94
CA ARG A 318 -13.74 -1.57 -17.35
C ARG A 318 -12.65 -2.62 -17.56
N TYR A 319 -11.86 -2.90 -16.52
CA TYR A 319 -10.82 -3.93 -16.53
C TYR A 319 -11.36 -5.33 -16.18
N LYS A 320 -12.68 -5.58 -16.26
CA LYS A 320 -13.29 -6.90 -16.09
C LYS A 320 -12.65 -7.96 -17.00
N LEU A 321 -12.40 -7.61 -18.26
CA LEU A 321 -11.73 -8.50 -19.22
C LEU A 321 -10.25 -8.77 -18.90
N ASN A 322 -9.62 -7.94 -18.06
CA ASN A 322 -8.27 -8.16 -17.54
C ASN A 322 -8.28 -8.97 -16.22
N GLY A 323 -9.46 -9.35 -15.71
CA GLY A 323 -9.63 -10.13 -14.47
C GLY A 323 -10.22 -9.37 -13.28
N CYS A 324 -10.62 -8.10 -13.42
CA CYS A 324 -11.19 -7.36 -12.29
C CYS A 324 -12.62 -7.85 -11.94
N PRO A 325 -12.88 -8.31 -10.69
CA PRO A 325 -14.22 -8.72 -10.26
C PRO A 325 -15.08 -7.53 -9.78
N GLU A 326 -14.45 -6.38 -9.53
CA GLU A 326 -15.02 -5.30 -8.75
C GLU A 326 -16.17 -4.56 -9.47
N THR A 327 -17.20 -4.25 -8.70
CA THR A 327 -18.36 -3.44 -9.12
C THR A 327 -18.57 -2.34 -8.07
N HIS A 328 -18.62 -1.08 -8.50
CA HIS A 328 -18.63 0.10 -7.63
C HIS A 328 -19.77 1.05 -7.97
N VAL A 329 -20.47 1.53 -6.94
CA VAL A 329 -21.49 2.58 -7.06
C VAL A 329 -20.83 3.90 -7.46
N TYR A 330 -21.47 4.64 -8.36
CA TYR A 330 -21.07 6.00 -8.73
C TYR A 330 -21.07 6.93 -7.49
N PRO A 331 -20.07 7.82 -7.31
CA PRO A 331 -18.97 8.14 -8.24
C PRO A 331 -17.69 7.32 -8.04
N ASN A 332 -17.69 6.32 -7.14
CA ASN A 332 -16.47 5.65 -6.68
C ASN A 332 -15.76 4.81 -7.76
N ILE A 333 -16.47 4.38 -8.80
CA ILE A 333 -15.89 3.62 -9.92
C ILE A 333 -14.63 4.25 -10.50
N ARG A 334 -14.61 5.56 -10.73
CA ARG A 334 -13.46 6.23 -11.35
C ARG A 334 -12.25 6.28 -10.40
N ILE A 335 -12.49 6.29 -9.09
CA ILE A 335 -11.43 6.19 -8.06
C ILE A 335 -10.86 4.77 -8.05
N HIS A 336 -11.70 3.73 -8.16
CA HIS A 336 -11.26 2.36 -8.34
C HIS A 336 -10.42 2.21 -9.62
N GLU A 337 -10.90 2.65 -10.78
CA GLU A 337 -10.25 2.43 -12.08
C GLU A 337 -8.89 3.12 -12.21
N ILE A 338 -8.70 4.27 -11.55
CA ILE A 338 -7.39 4.92 -11.45
C ILE A 338 -6.38 4.07 -10.64
N ASN A 339 -6.86 3.29 -9.66
CA ASN A 339 -6.03 2.52 -8.73
C ASN A 339 -6.02 1.00 -9.00
N CYS A 340 -6.79 0.53 -9.98
CA CYS A 340 -7.05 -0.88 -10.23
C CYS A 340 -5.76 -1.64 -10.61
N MET A 341 -5.47 -2.74 -9.90
CA MET A 341 -4.32 -3.62 -10.22
C MET A 341 -4.42 -4.28 -11.61
N PHE A 342 -5.64 -4.47 -12.12
CA PHE A 342 -5.92 -5.02 -13.45
C PHE A 342 -5.85 -3.99 -14.58
N CYS A 343 -5.37 -2.76 -14.30
CA CYS A 343 -5.23 -1.73 -15.32
C CYS A 343 -4.25 -2.12 -16.45
N VAL A 344 -4.35 -1.42 -17.57
CA VAL A 344 -3.42 -1.59 -18.71
C VAL A 344 -2.19 -0.73 -18.47
N TYR A 345 -1.02 -1.37 -18.48
CA TYR A 345 0.28 -0.71 -18.47
C TYR A 345 0.71 -0.40 -19.91
N THR A 346 1.38 0.74 -20.10
CA THR A 346 2.13 1.08 -21.31
C THR A 346 3.62 0.92 -21.00
N CYS A 347 4.39 0.31 -21.90
CA CYS A 347 5.82 0.13 -21.68
C CYS A 347 6.49 1.49 -21.48
N PRO A 348 7.24 1.70 -20.38
CA PRO A 348 7.82 3.00 -20.04
C PRO A 348 9.02 3.37 -20.93
N MET A 349 9.58 2.42 -21.68
CA MET A 349 10.70 2.65 -22.60
C MET A 349 10.24 3.40 -23.84
N ASP A 350 11.00 4.43 -24.22
CA ASP A 350 10.68 5.27 -25.37
C ASP A 350 10.68 4.46 -26.68
N GLN A 351 9.83 4.86 -27.63
CA GLN A 351 9.59 4.21 -28.93
C GLN A 351 9.03 2.77 -28.88
N CYS A 352 9.00 2.09 -27.72
CA CYS A 352 8.52 0.71 -27.61
C CYS A 352 6.99 0.59 -27.79
N GLY A 353 6.21 1.44 -27.11
CA GLY A 353 4.75 1.59 -27.32
C GLY A 353 3.87 0.39 -26.94
N TYR A 354 4.42 -0.75 -26.55
CA TYR A 354 3.68 -1.95 -26.13
C TYR A 354 2.73 -1.66 -24.97
N LYS A 355 1.54 -2.27 -24.97
CA LYS A 355 0.52 -2.10 -23.92
C LYS A 355 -0.15 -3.43 -23.57
N ASN A 356 -0.26 -3.75 -22.28
CA ASN A 356 -0.94 -4.96 -21.81
C ASN A 356 -1.25 -4.90 -20.29
N SER A 357 -1.92 -5.91 -19.75
CA SER A 357 -2.03 -6.13 -18.30
C SER A 357 -0.69 -6.52 -17.66
N TYR A 358 -0.64 -6.60 -16.32
CA TYR A 358 0.59 -6.75 -15.55
C TYR A 358 1.49 -7.92 -16.02
N LYS A 359 0.99 -9.17 -16.00
CA LYS A 359 1.83 -10.35 -16.27
C LYS A 359 2.44 -10.34 -17.68
N PRO A 360 1.68 -10.11 -18.77
CA PRO A 360 2.26 -9.96 -20.10
C PRO A 360 3.17 -8.74 -20.26
N MET A 361 3.02 -7.68 -19.46
CA MET A 361 3.97 -6.56 -19.44
C MET A 361 5.30 -6.98 -18.80
N VAL A 362 5.30 -7.68 -17.66
CA VAL A 362 6.54 -8.20 -17.04
C VAL A 362 7.24 -9.21 -17.95
N THR A 363 6.49 -10.07 -18.66
CA THR A 363 7.06 -10.96 -19.70
C THR A 363 7.70 -10.14 -20.84
N HIS A 364 7.03 -9.09 -21.33
CA HIS A 364 7.56 -8.21 -22.37
C HIS A 364 8.86 -7.50 -21.93
N LEU A 365 8.91 -6.95 -20.71
CA LEU A 365 10.11 -6.30 -20.18
C LEU A 365 11.30 -7.29 -20.12
N ASN A 366 11.07 -8.52 -19.63
CA ASN A 366 12.11 -9.55 -19.56
C ASN A 366 12.65 -9.98 -20.94
N LEU A 367 11.81 -9.98 -21.98
CA LEU A 367 12.20 -10.45 -23.32
C LEU A 367 12.77 -9.34 -24.22
N ILE A 368 12.20 -8.14 -24.17
CA ILE A 368 12.51 -7.03 -25.10
C ILE A 368 13.46 -6.00 -24.47
N HIS A 369 13.48 -5.89 -23.14
CA HIS A 369 14.29 -4.93 -22.39
C HIS A 369 15.20 -5.62 -21.36
N SER A 370 15.67 -6.83 -21.69
CA SER A 370 16.52 -7.71 -20.87
C SER A 370 17.84 -7.10 -20.40
N SER A 371 18.31 -6.02 -21.02
CA SER A 371 19.47 -5.23 -20.59
C SER A 371 19.21 -4.40 -19.31
N VAL A 372 17.95 -4.09 -19.00
CA VAL A 372 17.54 -3.31 -17.82
C VAL A 372 17.08 -4.28 -16.74
N LYS A 373 17.71 -4.22 -15.55
CA LYS A 373 17.42 -5.18 -14.48
C LYS A 373 15.98 -5.02 -13.95
N ILE A 374 15.21 -6.10 -13.95
CA ILE A 374 13.93 -6.18 -13.23
C ILE A 374 14.17 -6.61 -11.78
N LEU A 375 13.50 -5.94 -10.84
CA LEU A 375 13.39 -6.30 -9.42
C LEU A 375 11.91 -6.41 -9.05
N GLU A 376 11.54 -7.52 -8.40
CA GLU A 376 10.19 -7.72 -7.85
C GLU A 376 10.12 -7.07 -6.47
N SER A 377 9.93 -5.75 -6.46
CA SER A 377 10.00 -4.90 -5.26
C SER A 377 9.42 -3.51 -5.54
N PHE A 378 9.27 -2.71 -4.49
CA PHE A 378 9.02 -1.26 -4.57
C PHE A 378 10.23 -0.41 -4.12
N ILE A 379 11.40 -1.04 -3.94
CA ILE A 379 12.63 -0.39 -3.49
C ILE A 379 13.73 -0.49 -4.56
N ALA A 380 14.13 0.64 -5.13
CA ALA A 380 15.24 0.75 -6.08
C ALA A 380 16.54 1.15 -5.35
N VAL A 381 17.57 0.28 -5.41
CA VAL A 381 18.89 0.54 -4.80
C VAL A 381 19.93 0.74 -5.92
N PHE A 382 20.29 1.99 -6.19
CA PHE A 382 21.17 2.38 -7.32
C PHE A 382 22.66 2.13 -7.04
N ALA A 383 23.00 1.00 -6.40
CA ALA A 383 24.36 0.65 -6.00
C ALA A 383 25.17 -0.05 -7.11
N LYS A 384 24.49 -0.80 -7.99
CA LYS A 384 25.08 -1.53 -9.13
C LYS A 384 24.48 -1.13 -10.49
N TYR A 385 23.29 -0.54 -10.49
CA TYR A 385 22.52 -0.21 -11.70
C TYR A 385 22.14 1.27 -11.68
N THR A 386 22.28 1.94 -12.83
CA THR A 386 21.81 3.32 -13.05
C THR A 386 20.35 3.36 -13.52
N GLU A 387 19.83 2.26 -14.04
CA GLU A 387 18.42 2.10 -14.44
C GLU A 387 17.94 0.68 -14.12
N LEU A 388 16.67 0.56 -13.75
CA LEU A 388 16.02 -0.71 -13.41
C LEU A 388 14.50 -0.59 -13.53
N PHE A 389 13.82 -1.74 -13.66
CA PHE A 389 12.38 -1.83 -13.51
C PHE A 389 12.03 -2.33 -12.11
N LEU A 390 11.12 -1.63 -11.43
CA LEU A 390 10.43 -2.14 -10.25
C LEU A 390 9.08 -2.71 -10.71
N VAL A 391 8.80 -3.96 -10.37
CA VAL A 391 7.52 -4.63 -10.66
C VAL A 391 6.91 -5.16 -9.35
N ASN A 392 5.65 -4.84 -9.11
CA ASN A 392 4.91 -5.29 -7.93
C ASN A 392 3.41 -5.39 -8.27
N GLU A 393 2.74 -6.52 -8.00
CA GLU A 393 1.33 -6.70 -8.46
C GLU A 393 0.36 -5.66 -7.87
N ARG A 394 0.64 -5.14 -6.66
CA ARG A 394 -0.21 -4.16 -5.96
C ARG A 394 0.04 -2.72 -6.43
N LEU A 395 1.31 -2.31 -6.52
CA LEU A 395 1.68 -0.93 -6.89
C LEU A 395 1.81 -0.73 -8.41
N GLY A 396 2.09 -1.80 -9.16
CA GLY A 396 2.27 -1.80 -10.60
C GLY A 396 3.74 -1.80 -11.03
N ILE A 397 4.01 -1.19 -12.17
CA ILE A 397 5.30 -1.24 -12.87
C ILE A 397 5.89 0.17 -12.97
N PHE A 398 7.14 0.33 -12.55
CA PHE A 398 7.88 1.58 -12.64
C PHE A 398 9.21 1.38 -13.36
N TYR A 399 9.59 2.33 -14.21
CA TYR A 399 10.96 2.49 -14.68
C TYR A 399 11.65 3.52 -13.79
N CYS A 400 12.74 3.11 -13.14
CA CYS A 400 13.49 3.93 -12.20
C CYS A 400 14.91 4.15 -12.75
N SER A 401 15.37 5.40 -12.80
CA SER A 401 16.73 5.71 -13.24
C SER A 401 17.39 6.79 -12.39
N VAL A 402 18.72 6.79 -12.36
CA VAL A 402 19.53 7.89 -11.85
C VAL A 402 20.54 8.30 -12.92
N ARG A 403 20.61 9.60 -13.21
CA ARG A 403 21.42 10.15 -14.30
C ARG A 403 22.19 11.37 -13.78
N ILE A 404 23.43 11.52 -14.23
CA ILE A 404 24.22 12.74 -14.01
C ILE A 404 24.03 13.63 -15.23
N VAL A 405 23.76 14.91 -15.01
CA VAL A 405 23.40 15.89 -16.04
C VAL A 405 24.39 17.05 -15.98
N GLU A 406 24.60 17.69 -17.13
CA GLU A 406 25.38 18.93 -17.26
C GLU A 406 24.97 19.97 -16.20
N ASN A 407 25.94 20.76 -15.73
CA ASN A 407 25.88 21.62 -14.54
C ASN A 407 25.97 20.88 -13.19
N ASP A 408 26.71 19.77 -13.11
CA ASP A 408 27.04 19.06 -11.85
C ASP A 408 25.80 18.61 -11.04
N LYS A 409 24.76 18.16 -11.75
CA LYS A 409 23.46 17.73 -11.20
C LYS A 409 23.29 16.22 -11.24
N VAL A 410 22.66 15.65 -10.21
CA VAL A 410 22.20 14.25 -10.21
C VAL A 410 20.68 14.24 -10.12
N ILE A 411 20.04 13.56 -11.06
CA ILE A 411 18.58 13.43 -11.15
C ILE A 411 18.19 11.98 -10.96
N TRP A 412 17.26 11.72 -10.03
CA TRP A 412 16.57 10.44 -9.89
C TRP A 412 15.16 10.55 -10.44
N THR A 413 14.73 9.55 -11.21
CA THR A 413 13.40 9.47 -11.81
C THR A 413 12.70 8.16 -11.47
N ALA A 414 11.37 8.21 -11.36
CA ALA A 414 10.50 7.05 -11.37
C ALA A 414 9.27 7.33 -12.25
N LYS A 415 9.17 6.66 -13.39
CA LYS A 415 8.07 6.76 -14.36
C LYS A 415 7.07 5.65 -14.07
N PHE A 416 5.83 5.99 -13.72
CA PHE A 416 4.78 4.98 -13.52
C PHE A 416 4.22 4.53 -14.88
N SER A 417 4.10 3.22 -15.08
CA SER A 417 3.73 2.64 -16.38
C SER A 417 2.22 2.47 -16.58
N GLY A 418 1.40 2.72 -15.55
CA GLY A 418 -0.07 2.59 -15.59
C GLY A 418 -0.80 3.93 -15.76
N PRO A 419 -2.07 4.05 -15.31
CA PRO A 419 -2.85 5.29 -15.42
C PRO A 419 -2.14 6.51 -14.79
N PRO A 420 -1.90 7.60 -15.54
CA PRO A 420 -1.12 8.75 -15.05
C PRO A 420 -1.81 9.52 -13.92
N GLN A 421 -3.12 9.33 -13.72
CA GLN A 421 -3.87 9.88 -12.59
C GLN A 421 -3.54 9.18 -11.27
N ARG A 422 -3.01 7.95 -11.30
CA ARG A 422 -2.62 7.20 -10.09
C ARG A 422 -1.50 7.93 -9.37
N LYS A 423 -1.53 7.89 -8.05
CA LYS A 423 -0.56 8.56 -7.18
C LYS A 423 0.12 7.54 -6.26
N PHE A 424 1.32 7.95 -5.86
CA PHE A 424 2.29 7.25 -5.06
C PHE A 424 3.09 8.29 -4.28
N PHE A 425 3.65 7.90 -3.14
CA PHE A 425 4.74 8.63 -2.51
C PHE A 425 6.05 7.96 -2.95
N CYS A 426 6.97 8.77 -3.47
CA CYS A 426 8.29 8.34 -3.89
C CYS A 426 9.33 9.06 -3.04
N GLU A 427 10.14 8.33 -2.27
CA GLU A 427 11.06 8.87 -1.28
C GLU A 427 12.51 8.47 -1.58
N LEU A 428 13.42 9.46 -1.62
CA LEU A 428 14.85 9.23 -1.72
C LEU A 428 15.52 9.26 -0.33
N LYS A 429 16.27 8.19 -0.04
CA LYS A 429 17.09 7.96 1.17
C LYS A 429 18.53 7.58 0.77
N PHE A 430 19.48 7.68 1.72
CA PHE A 430 20.88 7.30 1.50
C PHE A 430 21.42 6.47 2.67
N LYS A 431 22.08 5.34 2.39
CA LYS A 431 22.48 4.33 3.40
C LYS A 431 23.31 4.83 4.60
N ASN A 432 24.06 5.92 4.46
CA ASN A 432 25.11 6.28 5.44
C ASN A 432 24.77 7.49 6.35
N LYS A 433 23.63 8.16 6.17
CA LYS A 433 23.17 9.23 7.07
C LYS A 433 21.65 9.37 7.05
N SER A 434 21.09 9.69 8.20
CA SER A 434 19.79 10.37 8.28
C SER A 434 19.90 11.78 7.70
N ILE A 435 19.47 11.95 6.45
CA ILE A 435 18.92 13.25 6.03
C ILE A 435 17.72 13.48 6.98
N LYS A 436 17.68 14.64 7.66
CA LYS A 436 16.72 14.89 8.75
C LYS A 436 15.24 14.94 8.31
N ARG A 437 14.95 14.76 7.01
CA ARG A 437 13.62 14.64 6.42
C ARG A 437 13.66 13.62 5.28
N PRO A 438 12.56 12.87 5.04
CA PRO A 438 12.27 12.25 3.76
C PRO A 438 12.51 13.23 2.61
N THR A 439 13.25 12.83 1.58
CA THR A 439 13.42 13.67 0.38
C THR A 439 12.48 13.16 -0.70
N LEU A 440 11.24 13.67 -0.68
CA LEU A 440 10.17 13.24 -1.57
C LEU A 440 10.41 13.74 -3.00
N LEU A 441 10.14 12.88 -3.98
CA LEU A 441 10.18 13.23 -5.40
C LEU A 441 8.92 14.02 -5.80
N THR A 442 9.10 15.09 -6.57
CA THR A 442 8.00 15.88 -7.13
C THR A 442 7.43 15.18 -8.37
N LYS A 443 6.10 15.07 -8.47
CA LYS A 443 5.45 14.54 -9.67
C LYS A 443 5.37 15.62 -10.77
N ILE A 444 5.98 15.34 -11.91
CA ILE A 444 6.00 16.17 -13.13
C ILE A 444 5.50 15.29 -14.27
N GLY A 445 4.25 15.49 -14.68
CA GLY A 445 3.58 14.62 -15.66
C GLY A 445 3.39 13.18 -15.14
N ASP A 446 3.89 12.20 -15.89
CA ASP A 446 3.95 10.78 -15.57
C ASP A 446 5.19 10.38 -14.74
N HIS A 447 6.16 11.28 -14.59
CA HIS A 447 7.40 11.06 -13.86
C HIS A 447 7.33 11.62 -12.42
N TYR A 448 7.92 10.90 -11.49
CA TYR A 448 8.40 11.42 -10.22
C TYR A 448 9.88 11.78 -10.38
N VAL A 449 10.28 12.97 -9.95
CA VAL A 449 11.63 13.51 -10.18
C VAL A 449 12.17 14.17 -8.90
N ILE A 450 13.46 13.97 -8.63
CA ILE A 450 14.25 14.80 -7.72
C ILE A 450 15.61 15.10 -8.34
N GLU A 451 16.07 16.34 -8.19
CA GLU A 451 17.39 16.84 -8.55
C GLU A 451 18.15 17.19 -7.27
N LEU A 452 19.45 16.90 -7.21
CA LEU A 452 20.39 17.41 -6.20
C LEU A 452 21.70 17.84 -6.88
N LEU A 453 22.36 18.87 -6.37
CA LEU A 453 23.68 19.28 -6.84
C LEU A 453 24.77 18.38 -6.25
N ILE A 454 25.82 18.11 -7.03
CA ILE A 454 26.99 17.34 -6.58
C ILE A 454 27.73 18.05 -5.42
N SER A 455 27.63 19.39 -5.30
CA SER A 455 28.07 20.16 -4.13
C SER A 455 27.30 19.76 -2.86
N GLU A 456 25.98 19.84 -2.88
CA GLU A 456 25.11 19.47 -1.76
C GLU A 456 25.34 18.01 -1.34
N MET A 457 25.55 17.10 -2.31
CA MET A 457 25.89 15.71 -2.04
C MET A 457 27.25 15.56 -1.33
N LYS A 458 28.27 16.36 -1.70
CA LYS A 458 29.59 16.39 -1.04
C LYS A 458 29.45 16.88 0.41
N ASP A 459 28.69 17.95 0.65
CA ASP A 459 28.49 18.54 1.99
C ASP A 459 27.71 17.60 2.92
N LEU A 460 26.64 16.98 2.40
CA LEU A 460 25.91 15.91 3.08
C LEU A 460 26.76 14.63 3.24
N LYS A 461 27.90 14.50 2.56
CA LYS A 461 28.78 13.31 2.49
C LYS A 461 28.04 12.05 2.00
N VAL A 462 27.07 12.23 1.10
CA VAL A 462 26.33 11.13 0.44
C VAL A 462 26.93 10.82 -0.94
N LYS A 463 26.58 9.66 -1.50
CA LYS A 463 27.02 9.21 -2.83
C LYS A 463 25.88 8.53 -3.56
N THR A 464 25.79 8.69 -4.88
CA THR A 464 24.73 8.14 -5.73
C THR A 464 24.57 6.62 -5.54
N LYS A 465 25.69 5.89 -5.45
CA LYS A 465 25.71 4.44 -5.21
C LYS A 465 25.18 3.98 -3.83
N ASN A 466 24.90 4.92 -2.92
CA ASN A 466 24.29 4.65 -1.62
C ASN A 466 22.81 5.08 -1.58
N SER A 467 22.25 5.56 -2.70
CA SER A 467 20.85 6.00 -2.77
C SER A 467 19.88 4.81 -2.83
N ILE A 468 18.76 4.99 -2.14
CA ILE A 468 17.62 4.09 -2.06
C ILE A 468 16.39 4.93 -2.39
N LEU A 469 15.63 4.53 -3.40
CA LEU A 469 14.33 5.09 -3.72
C LEU A 469 13.25 4.08 -3.28
N THR A 470 12.34 4.50 -2.41
CA THR A 470 11.20 3.71 -1.95
C THR A 470 9.92 4.29 -2.55
N ILE A 471 9.05 3.42 -3.07
CA ILE A 471 7.73 3.80 -3.63
C ILE A 471 6.62 3.18 -2.78
N THR A 472 5.64 3.97 -2.35
CA THR A 472 4.44 3.50 -1.64
C THR A 472 3.16 4.05 -2.28
N GLY A 473 2.02 3.40 -2.05
CA GLY A 473 0.71 3.91 -2.48
C GLY A 473 0.35 5.22 -1.79
N SER A 474 -0.43 6.07 -2.47
CA SER A 474 -0.94 7.34 -1.93
C SER A 474 -2.28 7.21 -1.21
#